data_AF-T1EB41-F1
#
_entry.id   AF-T1EB41-F1
#
_cell.length_a   1.000
_cell.length_b   1.000
_cell.length_c   1.000
_cell.angle_alpha   90.00
_cell.angle_beta   90.00
_cell.angle_gamma   90.00
#
_symmetry.space_group_name_H-M   'P 1'
#
loop_
_entity.id
_entity.type
_entity.pdbx_description
1 polymer ?
#
loop_
_entity_poly.entity_id
_entity_poly.type
_entity_poly.pdbx_seq_one_letter_code
_entity_poly.pdbx_strand_id
1 'polypeptide(L)'
;NSILLLTAGGVIRCSEVCRSVTPEKPLRDHQIMLLSRLLLFLEYLMKHLYNPPNVLLEQVRWNLFSVFSLDGEQKLADLVNYKTKLMSFCRKDIEDKHRKLANEFSVGGVKPKFYSLTTVDAKVQQEFKLDGLAWNFILCTPDKLKYPWLIDALIDILGIADMCLARIPFQTLCAVHYCFSLCWKLLLGLPPSTQHVEALMQERTPNLHSLLWSIRCLHPITHSHYLIVNSLVKQGMYTQSAEAMWNRLTDHVSDVKYSLKMTLLGLDSFAKNFSPDQPRLSKIILLDSLVSHLYAICWAEKEGVNVKTSKSSSSSTSSASATTGTAAGASSGSSSVTSLTGSSSEGGMSAASSVSTAMAQTDGLPTATITEVSRADLTKALINALLDVLEILREATYKTMFQNLSGQIPACLIEPLIAIAGSKNQFCPELAQQLISCITGHDKDVITVEWRKSLSGVGEENFTSGSFPVEVHTLSIIEAHLTETSETICPTPSCCRLKHSLKLGNQSRVLHAPEL
;
A
#
# COMPACT_ATOMS: atom_id res chain seq x y z
N ASN A 1 28.98 -3.64 -2.89
CA ASN A 1 28.66 -2.24 -2.53
C ASN A 1 28.36 -1.38 -3.75
N SER A 2 29.28 -1.23 -4.71
CA SER A 2 28.99 -0.48 -5.97
C SER A 2 27.76 -1.03 -6.72
N ILE A 3 27.62 -2.36 -6.80
CA ILE A 3 26.49 -3.00 -7.50
C ILE A 3 25.11 -2.63 -6.91
N LEU A 4 24.97 -2.54 -5.57
CA LEU A 4 23.69 -2.18 -4.94
C LEU A 4 23.26 -0.76 -5.33
N LEU A 5 24.18 0.19 -5.22
CA LEU A 5 23.91 1.59 -5.54
C LEU A 5 23.66 1.79 -7.04
N LEU A 6 24.38 1.06 -7.90
CA LEU A 6 24.14 1.05 -9.34
C LEU A 6 22.78 0.48 -9.69
N THR A 7 22.36 -0.62 -9.05
CA THR A 7 21.03 -1.21 -9.21
C THR A 7 19.94 -0.23 -8.78
N ALA A 8 20.06 0.36 -7.59
CA ALA A 8 19.11 1.36 -7.09
C ALA A 8 19.05 2.60 -8.01
N GLY A 9 20.19 3.13 -8.44
CA GLY A 9 20.23 4.23 -9.42
C GLY A 9 19.66 3.84 -10.79
N GLY A 10 19.78 2.56 -11.19
CA GLY A 10 19.12 2.01 -12.36
C GLY A 10 17.60 2.02 -12.23
N VAL A 11 17.06 1.64 -11.07
CA VAL A 11 15.61 1.69 -10.78
C VAL A 11 15.10 3.13 -10.87
N ILE A 12 15.83 4.10 -10.30
CA ILE A 12 15.49 5.52 -10.39
C ILE A 12 15.36 5.97 -11.85
N ARG A 13 16.36 5.67 -12.69
CA ARG A 13 16.31 6.04 -14.12
C ARG A 13 15.18 5.33 -14.88
N CYS A 14 14.93 4.05 -14.59
CA CYS A 14 13.86 3.31 -15.24
C CYS A 14 12.45 3.81 -14.86
N SER A 15 12.28 4.38 -13.66
CA SER A 15 10.98 4.90 -13.21
C SER A 15 10.47 6.07 -14.05
N GLU A 16 11.34 6.85 -14.68
CA GLU A 16 10.96 7.96 -15.57
C GLU A 16 10.10 7.47 -16.74
N VAL A 17 10.39 6.26 -17.23
CA VAL A 17 9.61 5.64 -18.32
C VAL A 17 8.20 5.27 -17.83
N CYS A 18 8.09 4.80 -16.58
CA CYS A 18 6.82 4.44 -15.94
C CYS A 18 5.89 5.64 -15.73
N ARG A 19 6.42 6.87 -15.52
CA ARG A 19 5.61 8.09 -15.38
C ARG A 19 4.77 8.43 -16.62
N SER A 20 5.24 8.00 -17.79
CA SER A 20 4.58 8.28 -19.08
C SER A 20 3.62 7.18 -19.53
N VAL A 21 3.45 6.13 -18.71
CA VAL A 21 2.63 4.97 -19.03
C VAL A 21 1.16 5.34 -19.01
N THR A 22 0.48 5.04 -20.10
CA THR A 22 -0.96 5.22 -20.27
C THR A 22 -1.50 4.04 -21.06
N PRO A 23 -2.83 3.81 -21.06
CA PRO A 23 -3.42 2.78 -21.92
C PRO A 23 -3.10 2.95 -23.41
N GLU A 24 -2.90 4.20 -23.86
CA GLU A 24 -2.56 4.54 -25.26
C GLU A 24 -1.08 4.34 -25.58
N LYS A 25 -0.22 4.40 -24.56
CA LYS A 25 1.23 4.23 -24.69
C LYS A 25 1.75 3.15 -23.73
N PRO A 26 1.40 1.87 -23.96
CA PRO A 26 1.85 0.77 -23.12
C PRO A 26 3.34 0.47 -23.34
N LEU A 27 4.01 -0.02 -22.30
CA LEU A 27 5.36 -0.57 -22.39
C LEU A 27 5.34 -1.94 -23.05
N ARG A 28 6.42 -2.26 -23.76
CA ARG A 28 6.61 -3.57 -24.38
C ARG A 28 6.94 -4.63 -23.32
N ASP A 29 6.50 -5.87 -23.52
CA ASP A 29 6.71 -7.00 -22.58
C ASP A 29 8.16 -7.11 -22.09
N HIS A 30 9.14 -7.00 -23.00
CA HIS A 30 10.55 -7.07 -22.62
C HIS A 30 11.00 -5.93 -21.69
N GLN A 31 10.44 -4.72 -21.83
CA GLN A 31 10.77 -3.58 -20.97
C GLN A 31 10.27 -3.84 -19.54
N ILE A 32 9.04 -4.35 -19.42
CA ILE A 32 8.43 -4.74 -18.15
C ILE A 32 9.27 -5.84 -17.50
N MET A 33 9.61 -6.90 -18.25
CA MET A 33 10.40 -8.01 -17.72
C MET A 33 11.82 -7.59 -17.31
N LEU A 34 12.46 -6.67 -18.04
CA LEU A 34 13.77 -6.12 -17.64
C LEU A 34 13.66 -5.30 -16.35
N LEU A 35 12.63 -4.46 -16.22
CA LEU A 35 12.35 -3.73 -14.99
C LEU A 35 12.07 -4.68 -13.81
N SER A 36 11.23 -5.69 -14.02
CA SER A 36 10.95 -6.71 -13.00
C SER A 36 12.23 -7.45 -12.57
N ARG A 37 13.13 -7.79 -13.49
CA ARG A 37 14.42 -8.41 -13.15
C ARG A 37 15.31 -7.47 -12.34
N LEU A 38 15.30 -6.18 -12.65
CA LEU A 38 16.06 -5.17 -11.91
C LEU A 38 15.51 -5.02 -10.48
N LEU A 39 14.18 -4.96 -10.32
CA LEU A 39 13.50 -4.91 -9.03
C LEU A 39 13.74 -6.19 -8.20
N LEU A 40 13.65 -7.35 -8.84
CA LEU A 40 13.95 -8.65 -8.20
C LEU A 40 15.38 -8.68 -7.67
N PHE A 41 16.33 -8.18 -8.46
CA PHE A 41 17.72 -8.13 -8.06
C PHE A 41 17.94 -7.12 -6.92
N LEU A 42 17.30 -5.96 -6.97
CA LEU A 42 17.32 -4.99 -5.88
C LEU A 42 16.75 -5.60 -4.59
N GLU A 43 15.59 -6.25 -4.65
CA GLU A 43 14.96 -6.94 -3.51
C GLU A 43 15.91 -7.95 -2.89
N TYR A 44 16.56 -8.77 -3.72
CA TYR A 44 17.52 -9.75 -3.26
C TYR A 44 18.72 -9.09 -2.55
N LEU A 45 19.34 -8.08 -3.17
CA LEU A 45 20.47 -7.38 -2.55
C LEU A 45 20.06 -6.70 -1.24
N MET A 46 18.85 -6.16 -1.14
CA MET A 46 18.36 -5.55 0.10
C MET A 46 18.21 -6.53 1.26
N LYS A 47 18.08 -7.84 0.98
CA LYS A 47 17.90 -8.88 2.00
C LYS A 47 19.16 -9.69 2.28
N HIS A 48 20.03 -9.82 1.29
CA HIS A 48 21.05 -10.85 1.26
C HIS A 48 22.41 -10.35 0.74
N LEU A 49 22.68 -9.03 0.81
CA LEU A 49 23.95 -8.47 0.33
C LEU A 49 25.16 -9.13 1.00
N TYR A 50 25.12 -9.34 2.32
CA TYR A 50 26.23 -9.87 3.09
C TYR A 50 26.07 -11.33 3.47
N ASN A 51 24.83 -11.76 3.73
CA ASN A 51 24.52 -13.13 4.10
C ASN A 51 23.63 -13.81 3.04
N PRO A 52 24.22 -14.27 1.92
CA PRO A 52 23.47 -14.94 0.87
C PRO A 52 22.95 -16.30 1.36
N PRO A 53 21.69 -16.66 1.06
CA PRO A 53 21.15 -17.95 1.47
C PRO A 53 21.87 -19.10 0.75
N ASN A 54 22.20 -20.16 1.49
CA ASN A 54 22.87 -21.36 0.97
C ASN A 54 22.16 -21.94 -0.26
N VAL A 55 20.83 -21.84 -0.26
CA VAL A 55 19.97 -22.34 -1.35
C VAL A 55 20.31 -21.68 -2.68
N LEU A 56 20.66 -20.38 -2.69
CA LEU A 56 21.07 -19.67 -3.90
C LEU A 56 22.46 -20.10 -4.37
N LEU A 57 23.42 -20.30 -3.46
CA LEU A 57 24.76 -20.78 -3.82
C LEU A 57 24.68 -22.14 -4.52
N GLU A 58 23.86 -23.04 -3.98
CA GLU A 58 23.59 -24.33 -4.61
C GLU A 58 22.93 -24.18 -5.99
N GLN A 59 22.01 -23.22 -6.16
CA GLN A 59 21.40 -22.94 -7.47
C GLN A 59 22.39 -22.36 -8.47
N VAL A 60 23.23 -21.41 -8.07
CA VAL A 60 24.28 -20.84 -8.93
C VAL A 60 25.24 -21.93 -9.34
N ARG A 61 25.67 -22.77 -8.37
CA ARG A 61 26.50 -23.94 -8.64
C ARG A 61 25.83 -24.85 -9.68
N TRP A 62 24.55 -25.15 -9.51
CA TRP A 62 23.84 -26.00 -10.45
C TRP A 62 23.70 -25.34 -11.82
N ASN A 63 23.20 -24.11 -11.92
CA ASN A 63 23.03 -23.39 -13.19
C ASN A 63 24.33 -23.23 -13.98
N LEU A 64 25.48 -23.11 -13.31
CA LEU A 64 26.78 -22.94 -13.97
C LEU A 64 27.51 -24.25 -14.25
N PHE A 65 27.39 -25.25 -13.36
CA PHE A 65 28.25 -26.45 -13.39
C PHE A 65 27.50 -27.77 -13.64
N SER A 66 26.17 -27.84 -13.47
CA SER A 66 25.41 -29.09 -13.68
C SER A 66 25.26 -29.46 -15.16
N VAL A 67 25.37 -28.48 -16.07
CA VAL A 67 25.27 -28.69 -17.52
C VAL A 67 26.45 -29.53 -18.06
N PHE A 68 27.54 -29.67 -17.30
CA PHE A 68 28.81 -30.21 -17.82
C PHE A 68 29.41 -31.42 -17.05
N SER A 69 28.85 -31.91 -15.93
CA SER A 69 29.63 -32.81 -15.04
C SER A 69 28.91 -33.99 -14.35
N LEU A 70 27.83 -34.56 -14.88
CA LEU A 70 27.16 -35.71 -14.20
C LEU A 70 26.86 -36.90 -15.12
N ASP A 71 27.37 -38.08 -14.70
CA ASP A 71 27.13 -39.40 -15.30
C ASP A 71 25.71 -39.93 -15.03
N GLY A 72 25.27 -40.87 -15.89
CA GLY A 72 23.88 -41.08 -16.30
C GLY A 72 22.80 -41.46 -15.28
N GLU A 73 23.09 -42.14 -14.17
CA GLU A 73 22.06 -42.61 -13.22
C GLU A 73 21.81 -41.64 -12.06
N GLN A 74 22.86 -41.05 -11.50
CA GLN A 74 22.78 -39.98 -10.49
C GLN A 74 22.04 -38.75 -11.03
N LYS A 75 22.18 -38.52 -12.35
CA LYS A 75 21.57 -37.43 -13.10
C LYS A 75 20.04 -37.39 -12.97
N LEU A 76 19.34 -38.53 -12.92
CA LEU A 76 17.88 -38.53 -12.90
C LEU A 76 17.32 -38.15 -11.51
N ALA A 77 17.89 -38.71 -10.45
CA ALA A 77 17.52 -38.38 -9.07
C ALA A 77 17.84 -36.92 -8.74
N ASP A 78 19.02 -36.44 -9.14
CA ASP A 78 19.43 -35.05 -8.95
C ASP A 78 18.62 -34.08 -9.81
N LEU A 79 18.19 -34.48 -11.01
CA LEU A 79 17.30 -33.68 -11.85
C LEU A 79 15.90 -33.55 -11.24
N VAL A 80 15.36 -34.62 -10.63
CA VAL A 80 14.06 -34.59 -9.93
C VAL A 80 14.14 -33.71 -8.68
N ASN A 81 15.20 -33.85 -7.89
CA ASN A 81 15.45 -32.99 -6.73
C ASN A 81 15.66 -31.53 -7.14
N TYR A 82 16.44 -31.28 -8.19
CA TYR A 82 16.64 -29.94 -8.71
C TYR A 82 15.36 -29.34 -9.28
N LYS A 83 14.56 -30.11 -10.02
CA LYS A 83 13.27 -29.64 -10.54
C LYS A 83 12.32 -29.27 -9.40
N THR A 84 12.26 -30.09 -8.36
CA THR A 84 11.51 -29.78 -7.13
C THR A 84 12.01 -28.49 -6.48
N LYS A 85 13.33 -28.31 -6.44
CA LYS A 85 13.98 -27.11 -5.89
C LYS A 85 13.79 -25.88 -6.78
N LEU A 86 13.81 -25.97 -8.10
CA LEU A 86 13.56 -24.87 -9.02
C LEU A 86 12.09 -24.40 -8.90
N MET A 87 11.18 -25.35 -8.70
CA MET A 87 9.77 -25.08 -8.49
C MET A 87 9.45 -24.41 -7.15
N SER A 88 10.35 -24.40 -6.16
CA SER A 88 10.15 -23.67 -4.89
C SER A 88 10.42 -22.16 -5.00
N PHE A 89 11.06 -21.73 -6.09
CA PHE A 89 11.27 -20.32 -6.43
C PHE A 89 10.28 -19.82 -7.47
N CYS A 90 9.52 -20.72 -8.08
CA CYS A 90 8.49 -20.39 -9.05
C CYS A 90 7.37 -19.60 -8.37
N ARG A 91 7.01 -18.46 -8.96
CA ARG A 91 5.81 -17.70 -8.57
C ARG A 91 4.58 -18.36 -9.19
N LYS A 92 4.15 -19.47 -8.58
CA LYS A 92 3.03 -20.30 -9.07
C LYS A 92 1.74 -19.50 -9.24
N ASP A 93 1.52 -18.50 -8.38
CA ASP A 93 0.41 -17.55 -8.44
C ASP A 93 0.27 -16.83 -9.79
N ILE A 94 1.39 -16.62 -10.50
CA ILE A 94 1.45 -15.95 -11.80
C ILE A 94 1.77 -16.95 -12.93
N GLU A 95 2.75 -17.84 -12.71
CA GLU A 95 3.24 -18.80 -13.70
C GLU A 95 2.14 -19.79 -14.12
N ASP A 96 1.32 -20.28 -13.19
CA ASP A 96 0.24 -21.22 -13.51
C ASP A 96 -0.81 -20.55 -14.40
N LYS A 97 -1.10 -19.26 -14.17
CA LYS A 97 -2.02 -18.46 -14.98
C LYS A 97 -1.46 -18.23 -16.38
N HIS A 98 -0.19 -17.83 -16.48
CA HIS A 98 0.51 -17.65 -17.75
C HIS A 98 0.49 -18.93 -18.60
N ARG A 99 0.76 -20.10 -17.98
CA ARG A 99 0.82 -21.39 -18.69
C ARG A 99 -0.55 -21.90 -19.13
N LYS A 100 -1.57 -21.79 -18.27
CA LYS A 100 -2.95 -22.23 -18.59
C LYS A 100 -3.51 -21.55 -19.84
N LEU A 101 -3.18 -20.28 -20.06
CA LEU A 101 -3.74 -19.47 -21.14
C LEU A 101 -2.87 -19.40 -22.40
N ALA A 102 -1.57 -19.71 -22.30
CA ALA A 102 -0.70 -19.81 -23.46
C ALA A 102 -0.94 -21.07 -24.32
N ASN A 103 -1.86 -21.97 -23.91
CA ASN A 103 -2.06 -23.30 -24.50
C ASN A 103 -0.78 -24.15 -24.61
N GLU A 104 0.27 -23.74 -23.88
CA GLU A 104 1.54 -24.44 -23.75
C GLU A 104 1.38 -25.55 -22.69
N PHE A 105 0.55 -26.55 -23.01
CA PHE A 105 0.60 -27.86 -22.35
C PHE A 105 1.79 -28.70 -22.85
N SER A 106 2.81 -28.07 -23.42
CA SER A 106 4.05 -28.72 -23.80
C SER A 106 4.88 -29.05 -22.55
N VAL A 107 4.70 -30.29 -22.12
CA VAL A 107 5.71 -31.29 -21.75
C VAL A 107 7.00 -30.76 -21.10
N GLY A 108 7.31 -31.29 -19.92
CA GLY A 108 8.32 -30.80 -18.99
C GLY A 108 9.65 -30.35 -19.59
N GLY A 109 10.13 -29.18 -19.13
CA GLY A 109 11.49 -28.70 -19.43
C GLY A 109 11.69 -27.18 -19.32
N VAL A 110 10.63 -26.37 -19.36
CA VAL A 110 10.79 -24.91 -19.46
C VAL A 110 11.04 -24.28 -18.07
N LYS A 111 12.19 -23.61 -17.95
CA LYS A 111 12.57 -22.74 -16.82
C LYS A 111 11.44 -21.73 -16.53
N PRO A 112 11.04 -21.52 -15.26
CA PRO A 112 9.93 -20.61 -14.94
C PRO A 112 10.23 -19.19 -15.43
N LYS A 113 9.24 -18.55 -16.07
CA LYS A 113 9.36 -17.16 -16.53
C LYS A 113 9.26 -16.20 -15.34
N PHE A 114 8.40 -16.52 -14.38
CA PHE A 114 8.18 -15.74 -13.16
C PHE A 114 8.72 -16.49 -11.93
N TYR A 115 9.74 -15.92 -11.30
CA TYR A 115 10.43 -16.55 -10.17
C TYR A 115 10.86 -15.52 -9.12
N SER A 116 11.17 -16.02 -7.93
CA SER A 116 11.82 -15.29 -6.85
C SER A 116 13.27 -15.75 -6.73
N LEU A 117 14.15 -14.93 -6.14
CA LEU A 117 15.53 -15.33 -5.81
C LEU A 117 15.63 -15.91 -4.38
N THR A 118 14.55 -15.81 -3.61
CA THR A 118 14.36 -16.44 -2.31
C THR A 118 13.21 -17.43 -2.39
N THR A 119 13.20 -18.44 -1.52
CA THR A 119 12.11 -19.41 -1.46
C THR A 119 10.76 -18.71 -1.27
N VAL A 120 9.73 -19.18 -1.98
CA VAL A 120 8.38 -18.64 -1.89
C VAL A 120 7.60 -19.49 -0.89
N ASP A 121 7.67 -19.13 0.40
CA ASP A 121 6.86 -19.78 1.45
C ASP A 121 5.50 -19.09 1.58
N ALA A 122 4.43 -19.80 1.22
CA ALA A 122 3.06 -19.26 1.23
C ALA A 122 2.47 -19.00 2.63
N LYS A 123 3.14 -19.47 3.69
CA LYS A 123 2.62 -19.43 5.08
C LYS A 123 3.26 -18.39 5.97
N VAL A 124 4.29 -17.70 5.50
CA VAL A 124 5.02 -16.74 6.31
C VAL A 124 4.81 -15.37 5.67
N GLN A 125 4.00 -14.52 6.31
CA GLN A 125 4.19 -13.08 6.26
C GLN A 125 5.58 -12.80 6.81
N GLN A 126 6.61 -13.11 6.02
CA GLN A 126 7.98 -13.01 6.48
C GLN A 126 8.30 -11.53 6.46
N GLU A 127 8.30 -10.98 7.67
CA GLU A 127 8.91 -9.71 8.01
C GLU A 127 10.10 -9.45 7.09
N PHE A 128 10.02 -8.36 6.32
CA PHE A 128 11.01 -8.03 5.31
C PHE A 128 12.33 -7.72 6.01
N LYS A 129 13.14 -8.75 6.24
CA LYS A 129 14.42 -8.61 6.94
C LYS A 129 15.42 -7.94 6.02
N LEU A 130 15.73 -6.68 6.31
CA LEU A 130 16.77 -5.92 5.63
C LEU A 130 18.16 -6.41 6.05
N ASP A 131 19.05 -6.56 5.07
CA ASP A 131 20.48 -6.72 5.31
C ASP A 131 21.04 -5.40 5.87
N GLY A 132 21.64 -5.46 7.06
CA GLY A 132 22.11 -4.27 7.76
C GLY A 132 23.14 -3.46 6.97
N LEU A 133 23.97 -4.11 6.14
CA LEU A 133 24.94 -3.43 5.28
C LEU A 133 24.27 -2.82 4.06
N ALA A 134 23.36 -3.53 3.40
CA ALA A 134 22.59 -2.96 2.28
C ALA A 134 21.83 -1.71 2.72
N TRP A 135 21.20 -1.79 3.89
CA TRP A 135 20.47 -0.69 4.51
C TRP A 135 21.38 0.50 4.83
N ASN A 136 22.57 0.26 5.39
CA ASN A 136 23.56 1.31 5.62
C ASN A 136 24.03 1.96 4.32
N PHE A 137 24.30 1.20 3.26
CA PHE A 137 24.76 1.79 2.00
C PHE A 137 23.72 2.68 1.35
N ILE A 138 22.44 2.29 1.37
CA ILE A 138 21.38 3.10 0.76
C ILE A 138 21.10 4.38 1.56
N LEU A 139 21.09 4.30 2.90
CA LEU A 139 20.71 5.43 3.75
C LEU A 139 21.88 6.36 4.10
N CYS A 140 23.06 5.81 4.40
CA CYS A 140 24.21 6.58 4.88
C CYS A 140 25.12 7.10 3.76
N THR A 141 24.71 6.98 2.49
CA THR A 141 25.53 7.42 1.34
C THR A 141 24.79 8.44 0.45
N PRO A 142 24.36 9.59 1.01
CA PRO A 142 23.53 10.56 0.30
C PRO A 142 24.21 11.19 -0.92
N ASP A 143 25.53 11.13 -1.02
CA ASP A 143 26.29 11.65 -2.18
C ASP A 143 26.24 10.72 -3.39
N LYS A 144 26.01 9.41 -3.18
CA LYS A 144 25.98 8.41 -4.25
C LYS A 144 24.58 8.01 -4.65
N LEU A 145 23.63 8.08 -3.72
CA LEU A 145 22.24 7.72 -3.95
C LEU A 145 21.35 8.63 -3.10
N LYS A 146 20.43 9.34 -3.76
CA LYS A 146 19.37 10.09 -3.07
C LYS A 146 18.26 9.11 -2.71
N TYR A 147 18.21 8.68 -1.45
CA TYR A 147 17.20 7.74 -0.99
C TYR A 147 15.75 8.19 -1.23
N PRO A 148 15.37 9.47 -1.04
CA PRO A 148 14.01 9.93 -1.38
C PRO A 148 13.63 9.63 -2.83
N TRP A 149 14.56 9.83 -3.78
CA TRP A 149 14.30 9.56 -5.19
C TRP A 149 14.12 8.06 -5.49
N LEU A 150 14.72 7.17 -4.71
CA LEU A 150 14.47 5.74 -4.83
C LEU A 150 13.05 5.39 -4.41
N ILE A 151 12.56 5.98 -3.32
CA ILE A 151 11.19 5.77 -2.85
C ILE A 151 10.19 6.36 -3.86
N ASP A 152 10.42 7.59 -4.33
CA ASP A 152 9.59 8.22 -5.38
C ASP A 152 9.56 7.35 -6.65
N ALA A 153 10.71 6.84 -7.08
CA ALA A 153 10.82 5.96 -8.25
C ALA A 153 10.01 4.67 -8.09
N LEU A 154 10.03 4.05 -6.90
CA LEU A 154 9.23 2.87 -6.61
C LEU A 154 7.73 3.20 -6.61
N ILE A 155 7.33 4.35 -6.06
CA ILE A 155 5.94 4.82 -6.10
C ILE A 155 5.49 5.02 -7.56
N ASP A 156 6.32 5.65 -8.39
CA ASP A 156 6.04 5.87 -9.82
C ASP A 156 5.90 4.56 -10.61
N ILE A 157 6.72 3.56 -10.29
CA ILE A 157 6.66 2.24 -10.94
C ILE A 157 5.33 1.53 -10.66
N LEU A 158 4.65 1.76 -9.52
CA LEU A 158 3.32 1.20 -9.28
C LEU A 158 2.29 1.66 -10.33
N GLY A 159 2.54 2.78 -11.00
CA GLY A 159 1.76 3.26 -12.15
C GLY A 159 1.73 2.29 -13.34
N ILE A 160 2.60 1.27 -13.38
CA ILE A 160 2.59 0.20 -14.40
C ILE A 160 1.23 -0.52 -14.51
N ALA A 161 0.46 -0.52 -13.42
CA ALA A 161 -0.90 -1.07 -13.39
C ALA A 161 -1.84 -0.39 -14.40
N ASP A 162 -1.58 0.87 -14.79
CA ASP A 162 -2.43 1.60 -15.74
C ASP A 162 -2.47 0.95 -17.14
N MET A 163 -1.47 0.13 -17.48
CA MET A 163 -1.47 -0.63 -18.73
C MET A 163 -2.48 -1.76 -18.75
N CYS A 164 -2.94 -2.24 -17.59
CA CYS A 164 -3.90 -3.34 -17.53
C CYS A 164 -5.23 -2.99 -18.22
N LEU A 165 -5.53 -1.69 -18.34
CA LEU A 165 -6.73 -1.18 -19.02
C LEU A 165 -6.57 -1.06 -20.55
N ALA A 166 -5.36 -1.22 -21.08
CA ALA A 166 -5.12 -1.32 -22.51
C ALA A 166 -5.51 -2.72 -23.03
N ARG A 167 -5.78 -2.81 -24.34
CA ARG A 167 -5.91 -4.10 -25.05
C ARG A 167 -4.54 -4.74 -25.24
N ILE A 168 -3.93 -5.19 -24.15
CA ILE A 168 -2.63 -5.87 -24.15
C ILE A 168 -2.79 -7.39 -24.04
N PRO A 169 -1.85 -8.18 -24.59
CA PRO A 169 -1.88 -9.63 -24.47
C PRO A 169 -1.88 -10.10 -23.01
N PHE A 170 -2.53 -11.22 -22.75
CA PHE A 170 -2.60 -11.81 -21.40
C PHE A 170 -1.22 -12.05 -20.78
N GLN A 171 -0.24 -12.48 -21.58
CA GLN A 171 1.14 -12.68 -21.15
C GLN A 171 1.78 -11.39 -20.59
N THR A 172 1.41 -10.24 -21.17
CA THR A 172 1.85 -8.92 -20.70
C THR A 172 1.16 -8.55 -19.39
N LEU A 173 -0.11 -8.91 -19.18
CA LEU A 173 -0.79 -8.73 -17.88
C LEU A 173 -0.09 -9.51 -16.75
N CYS A 174 0.36 -10.74 -17.01
CA CYS A 174 1.18 -11.48 -16.05
C CYS A 174 2.52 -10.78 -15.73
N ALA A 175 3.17 -10.17 -16.75
CA ALA A 175 4.39 -9.41 -16.54
C ALA A 175 4.16 -8.13 -15.71
N VAL A 176 3.03 -7.45 -15.92
CA VAL A 176 2.62 -6.28 -15.12
C VAL A 176 2.37 -6.68 -13.67
N HIS A 177 1.59 -7.74 -13.43
CA HIS A 177 1.32 -8.27 -12.09
C HIS A 177 2.64 -8.63 -11.37
N TYR A 178 3.58 -9.27 -12.08
CA TYR A 178 4.89 -9.60 -11.52
C TYR A 178 5.72 -8.35 -11.19
N CYS A 179 5.74 -7.36 -12.09
CA CYS A 179 6.46 -6.10 -11.89
C CYS A 179 5.92 -5.33 -10.67
N PHE A 180 4.60 -5.15 -10.61
CA PHE A 180 3.93 -4.49 -9.50
C PHE A 180 4.19 -5.22 -8.19
N SER A 181 4.03 -6.55 -8.16
CA SER A 181 4.25 -7.37 -6.95
C SER A 181 5.65 -7.18 -6.37
N LEU A 182 6.69 -7.16 -7.21
CA LEU A 182 8.07 -6.96 -6.75
C LEU A 182 8.30 -5.54 -6.22
N CYS A 183 7.77 -4.54 -6.92
CA CYS A 183 7.87 -3.14 -6.51
C CYS A 183 7.14 -2.88 -5.19
N TRP A 184 5.92 -3.41 -5.06
CA TRP A 184 5.12 -3.32 -3.84
C TRP A 184 5.83 -3.98 -2.66
N LYS A 185 6.40 -5.17 -2.86
CA LYS A 185 7.17 -5.88 -1.83
C LYS A 185 8.40 -5.09 -1.35
N LEU A 186 9.08 -4.38 -2.24
CA LEU A 186 10.16 -3.46 -1.88
C LEU A 186 9.64 -2.29 -1.02
N LEU A 187 8.52 -1.67 -1.39
CA LEU A 187 7.92 -0.57 -0.61
C LEU A 187 7.42 -1.02 0.77
N LEU A 188 6.95 -2.26 0.89
CA LEU A 188 6.60 -2.84 2.19
C LEU A 188 7.81 -3.04 3.10
N GLY A 189 8.99 -3.21 2.52
CA GLY A 189 10.22 -3.51 3.25
C GLY A 189 11.11 -2.31 3.57
N LEU A 190 11.06 -1.28 2.74
CA LEU A 190 11.92 -0.11 2.86
C LEU A 190 11.26 0.95 3.75
N PRO A 191 11.95 1.49 4.78
CA PRO A 191 11.41 2.57 5.61
C PRO A 191 11.19 3.86 4.80
N PRO A 192 10.36 4.79 5.27
CA PRO A 192 10.20 6.08 4.60
C PRO A 192 11.50 6.91 4.73
N SER A 193 11.75 7.80 3.76
CA SER A 193 12.82 8.80 3.87
C SER A 193 12.40 9.95 4.80
N THR A 194 13.33 10.81 5.23
CA THR A 194 13.00 11.98 6.07
C THR A 194 11.91 12.85 5.41
N GLN A 195 12.01 13.10 4.11
CA GLN A 195 11.03 13.89 3.35
C GLN A 195 9.64 13.24 3.31
N HIS A 196 9.58 11.90 3.25
CA HIS A 196 8.32 11.18 3.24
C HIS A 196 7.66 11.17 4.62
N VAL A 197 8.45 11.11 5.70
CA VAL A 197 7.94 11.26 7.07
C VAL A 197 7.37 12.66 7.27
N GLU A 198 8.08 13.69 6.84
CA GLU A 198 7.58 15.06 6.88
C GLU A 198 6.33 15.24 6.02
N ALA A 199 6.25 14.59 4.86
CA ALA A 199 5.07 14.62 4.00
C ALA A 199 3.85 13.94 4.65
N LEU A 200 4.02 12.92 5.49
CA LEU A 200 2.95 12.30 6.29
C LEU A 200 2.41 13.22 7.40
N MET A 201 3.16 14.25 7.76
CA MET A 201 2.71 15.29 8.69
C MET A 201 2.11 16.49 7.95
N GLN A 202 2.18 16.51 6.62
CA GLN A 202 1.61 17.54 5.79
C GLN A 202 0.31 17.05 5.17
N GLU A 203 -0.64 17.97 4.98
CA GLU A 203 -1.93 17.65 4.39
C GLU A 203 -1.85 17.58 2.85
N ARG A 204 -1.16 16.56 2.34
CA ARG A 204 -0.97 16.31 0.90
C ARG A 204 -1.89 15.20 0.41
N THR A 205 -2.12 15.15 -0.90
CA THR A 205 -2.86 14.07 -1.54
C THR A 205 -2.22 12.71 -1.25
N PRO A 206 -2.95 11.74 -0.66
CA PRO A 206 -2.38 10.45 -0.28
C PRO A 206 -2.04 9.57 -1.50
N ASN A 207 -1.06 8.70 -1.33
CA ASN A 207 -0.69 7.62 -2.25
C ASN A 207 -0.57 6.30 -1.47
N LEU A 208 -0.34 5.17 -2.17
CA LEU A 208 -0.29 3.85 -1.52
C LEU A 208 0.82 3.75 -0.45
N HIS A 209 1.97 4.39 -0.68
CA HIS A 209 3.07 4.41 0.29
C HIS A 209 2.73 5.26 1.52
N SER A 210 2.07 6.40 1.36
CA SER A 210 1.66 7.22 2.50
C SER A 210 0.58 6.53 3.33
N LEU A 211 -0.39 5.86 2.69
CA LEU A 211 -1.43 5.07 3.38
C LEU A 211 -0.85 3.88 4.15
N LEU A 212 0.14 3.19 3.57
CA LEU A 212 0.83 2.10 4.24
C LEU A 212 1.52 2.59 5.53
N TRP A 213 2.31 3.65 5.42
CA TRP A 213 3.09 4.15 6.55
C TRP A 213 2.24 4.86 7.60
N SER A 214 1.11 5.48 7.24
CA SER A 214 0.15 5.99 8.22
C SER A 214 -0.37 4.85 9.09
N ILE A 215 -0.86 3.75 8.50
CA ILE A 215 -1.34 2.57 9.23
C ILE A 215 -0.27 2.02 10.19
N ARG A 216 0.97 1.88 9.71
CA ARG A 216 2.09 1.35 10.50
C ARG A 216 2.50 2.24 11.67
N CYS A 217 2.15 3.54 11.63
CA CYS A 217 2.36 4.46 12.75
C CYS A 217 1.28 4.37 13.83
N LEU A 218 0.05 3.95 13.48
CA LEU A 218 -1.03 3.73 14.46
C LEU A 218 -0.84 2.45 15.30
N HIS A 219 0.18 1.63 15.04
CA HIS A 219 0.33 0.35 15.72
C HIS A 219 1.64 0.27 16.54
N PRO A 220 1.58 0.01 17.87
CA PRO A 220 2.78 -0.13 18.70
C PRO A 220 3.45 -1.51 18.59
N ILE A 221 2.85 -2.49 17.91
CA ILE A 221 3.32 -3.90 17.87
C ILE A 221 4.14 -4.19 16.60
N THR A 222 4.23 -3.27 15.65
CA THR A 222 5.09 -3.43 14.47
C THR A 222 6.49 -2.91 14.77
N HIS A 223 7.52 -3.48 14.16
CA HIS A 223 8.89 -2.93 14.13
C HIS A 223 9.01 -1.53 13.46
N SER A 224 7.89 -0.81 13.28
CA SER A 224 7.79 0.49 12.60
C SER A 224 8.53 1.60 13.34
N HIS A 225 8.45 1.68 14.68
CA HIS A 225 9.24 2.64 15.47
C HIS A 225 10.73 2.46 15.19
N TYR A 226 11.23 1.24 15.34
CA TYR A 226 12.62 0.90 15.05
C TYR A 226 12.99 1.24 13.60
N LEU A 227 12.17 0.84 12.61
CA LEU A 227 12.45 1.09 11.20
C LEU A 227 12.50 2.58 10.87
N ILE A 228 11.55 3.39 11.36
CA ILE A 228 11.49 4.82 11.09
C ILE A 228 12.61 5.55 11.83
N VAL A 229 12.72 5.39 13.15
CA VAL A 229 13.74 6.10 13.95
C VAL A 229 15.15 5.77 13.46
N ASN A 230 15.45 4.49 13.23
CA ASN A 230 16.77 4.06 12.75
C ASN A 230 17.02 4.54 11.31
N SER A 231 15.99 4.52 10.44
CA SER A 231 16.10 5.08 9.09
C SER A 231 16.42 6.58 9.11
N LEU A 232 15.76 7.35 9.97
CA LEU A 232 15.99 8.79 10.14
C LEU A 232 17.41 9.07 10.66
N VAL A 233 17.87 8.30 11.66
CA VAL A 233 19.24 8.42 12.19
C VAL A 233 20.28 8.13 11.11
N LYS A 234 20.08 7.06 10.33
CA LYS A 234 20.98 6.70 9.22
C LYS A 234 20.99 7.73 8.08
N GLN A 235 19.91 8.48 7.91
CA GLN A 235 19.83 9.61 6.98
C GLN A 235 20.46 10.90 7.54
N GLY A 236 21.06 10.86 8.72
CA GLY A 236 21.84 11.95 9.31
C GLY A 236 21.13 12.74 10.41
N MET A 237 19.94 12.31 10.86
CA MET A 237 19.28 12.95 12.01
C MET A 237 19.91 12.50 13.34
N TYR A 238 19.96 13.41 14.31
CA TYR A 238 20.30 13.03 15.69
C TYR A 238 19.19 12.15 16.28
N THR A 239 19.57 11.15 17.09
CA THR A 239 18.62 10.20 17.69
C THR A 239 17.47 10.88 18.43
N GLN A 240 17.76 11.93 19.20
CA GLN A 240 16.71 12.69 19.92
C GLN A 240 15.73 13.37 18.96
N SER A 241 16.22 13.88 17.82
CA SER A 241 15.37 14.49 16.79
C SER A 241 14.53 13.46 16.04
N ALA A 242 15.07 12.26 15.81
CA ALA A 242 14.34 11.16 15.17
C ALA A 242 13.21 10.65 16.08
N GLU A 243 13.48 10.48 17.37
CA GLU A 243 12.46 10.13 18.38
C GLU A 243 11.39 11.22 18.51
N ALA A 244 11.80 12.51 18.54
CA ALA A 244 10.85 13.61 18.57
C ALA A 244 9.96 13.65 17.31
N MET A 245 10.54 13.38 16.14
CA MET A 245 9.80 13.30 14.87
C MET A 245 8.81 12.13 14.87
N TRP A 246 9.23 10.96 15.34
CA TRP A 246 8.34 9.80 15.50
C TRP A 246 7.14 10.13 16.40
N ASN A 247 7.37 10.68 17.59
CA ASN A 247 6.29 10.98 18.53
C ASN A 247 5.28 11.98 17.93
N ARG A 248 5.76 13.05 17.28
CA ARG A 248 4.90 14.01 16.59
C ARG A 248 4.11 13.37 15.45
N LEU A 249 4.76 12.51 14.65
CA LEU A 249 4.11 11.78 13.56
C LEU A 249 3.00 10.88 14.10
N THR A 250 3.28 10.06 15.10
CA THR A 250 2.28 9.16 15.70
C THR A 250 1.12 9.94 16.30
N ASP A 251 1.38 11.03 17.03
CA ASP A 251 0.31 11.87 17.57
C ASP A 251 -0.56 12.47 16.45
N HIS A 252 0.05 12.97 15.38
CA HIS A 252 -0.66 13.54 14.23
C HIS A 252 -1.51 12.51 13.48
N VAL A 253 -0.93 11.34 13.16
CA VAL A 253 -1.61 10.30 12.37
C VAL A 253 -2.68 9.57 13.21
N SER A 254 -2.54 9.55 14.54
CA SER A 254 -3.56 9.01 15.45
C SER A 254 -4.83 9.87 15.55
N ASP A 255 -4.81 11.12 15.06
CA ASP A 255 -6.01 11.96 15.00
C ASP A 255 -6.93 11.49 13.86
N VAL A 256 -8.17 11.15 14.22
CA VAL A 256 -9.20 10.76 13.25
C VAL A 256 -9.57 11.92 12.33
N LYS A 257 -9.51 13.18 12.80
CA LYS A 257 -9.75 14.35 11.93
C LYS A 257 -8.71 14.43 10.82
N TYR A 258 -7.45 14.13 11.12
CA TYR A 258 -6.40 14.05 10.10
C TYR A 258 -6.72 12.95 9.08
N SER A 259 -7.12 11.76 9.53
CA SER A 259 -7.49 10.64 8.65
C SER A 259 -8.69 10.96 7.74
N LEU A 260 -9.72 11.63 8.29
CA LEU A 260 -10.87 12.12 7.52
C LEU A 260 -10.43 13.12 6.45
N LYS A 261 -9.57 14.07 6.82
CA LYS A 261 -9.07 15.10 5.90
C LYS A 261 -8.20 14.50 4.78
N MET A 262 -7.34 13.53 5.10
CA MET A 262 -6.54 12.82 4.08
C MET A 262 -7.42 12.04 3.11
N THR A 263 -8.47 11.41 3.64
CA THR A 263 -9.46 10.74 2.79
C THR A 263 -10.17 11.73 1.87
N LEU A 264 -10.61 12.88 2.41
CA LEU A 264 -11.25 13.92 1.61
C LEU A 264 -10.33 14.45 0.50
N LEU A 265 -9.07 14.76 0.80
CA LEU A 265 -8.09 15.20 -0.21
C LEU A 265 -7.85 14.13 -1.29
N GLY A 266 -7.83 12.86 -0.89
CA GLY A 266 -7.70 11.73 -1.82
C GLY A 266 -8.90 11.60 -2.74
N LEU A 267 -10.12 11.74 -2.22
CA LEU A 267 -11.36 11.74 -3.00
C LEU A 267 -11.44 12.93 -3.95
N ASP A 268 -11.14 14.14 -3.47
CA ASP A 268 -11.10 15.36 -4.30
C ASP A 268 -10.07 15.24 -5.42
N SER A 269 -8.89 14.72 -5.11
CA SER A 269 -7.84 14.47 -6.10
C SER A 269 -8.28 13.41 -7.11
N PHE A 270 -8.99 12.37 -6.68
CA PHE A 270 -9.55 11.38 -7.58
C PHE A 270 -10.58 12.03 -8.51
N ALA A 271 -11.56 12.77 -7.96
CA ALA A 271 -12.61 13.42 -8.74
C ALA A 271 -12.06 14.40 -9.78
N LYS A 272 -11.00 15.16 -9.44
CA LYS A 272 -10.38 16.13 -10.35
C LYS A 272 -9.54 15.51 -11.45
N ASN A 273 -8.86 14.39 -11.17
CA ASN A 273 -7.86 13.82 -12.07
C ASN A 273 -8.31 12.53 -12.78
N PHE A 274 -9.45 11.97 -12.40
CA PHE A 274 -9.98 10.76 -13.01
C PHE A 274 -10.86 11.09 -14.20
N SER A 275 -10.46 10.63 -15.37
CA SER A 275 -11.24 10.74 -16.61
C SER A 275 -12.02 9.43 -16.86
N PRO A 276 -13.36 9.46 -16.93
CA PRO A 276 -14.16 8.28 -17.28
C PRO A 276 -13.80 7.66 -18.64
N ASP A 277 -13.31 8.48 -19.58
CA ASP A 277 -12.95 8.05 -20.93
C ASP A 277 -11.59 7.33 -21.00
N GLN A 278 -10.72 7.59 -20.02
CA GLN A 278 -9.41 6.97 -19.87
C GLN A 278 -9.20 6.57 -18.40
N PRO A 279 -9.88 5.52 -17.93
CA PRO A 279 -9.70 5.07 -16.55
C PRO A 279 -8.25 4.62 -16.33
N ARG A 280 -7.77 4.79 -15.09
CA ARG A 280 -6.43 4.37 -14.65
C ARG A 280 -6.53 3.41 -13.48
N LEU A 281 -5.97 2.21 -13.61
CA LEU A 281 -6.09 1.17 -12.61
C LEU A 281 -5.35 1.55 -11.31
N SER A 282 -4.21 2.23 -11.41
CA SER A 282 -3.48 2.74 -10.24
C SER A 282 -4.33 3.66 -9.37
N LYS A 283 -5.19 4.49 -9.99
CA LYS A 283 -6.13 5.38 -9.29
C LYS A 283 -7.28 4.61 -8.64
N ILE A 284 -7.75 3.54 -9.28
CA ILE A 284 -8.78 2.64 -8.74
C ILE A 284 -8.25 1.88 -7.53
N ILE A 285 -7.06 1.29 -7.63
CA ILE A 285 -6.39 0.59 -6.52
C ILE A 285 -6.19 1.57 -5.35
N LEU A 286 -5.73 2.79 -5.63
CA LEU A 286 -5.56 3.82 -4.61
C LEU A 286 -6.88 4.21 -3.94
N LEU A 287 -7.95 4.40 -4.72
CA LEU A 287 -9.27 4.75 -4.18
C LEU A 287 -9.81 3.65 -3.25
N ASP A 288 -9.74 2.38 -3.66
CA ASP A 288 -10.20 1.26 -2.83
C ASP A 288 -9.38 1.14 -1.54
N SER A 289 -8.06 1.28 -1.66
CA SER A 289 -7.14 1.28 -0.52
C SER A 289 -7.41 2.44 0.42
N LEU A 290 -7.75 3.62 -0.11
CA LEU A 290 -8.08 4.81 0.67
C LEU A 290 -9.37 4.65 1.46
N VAL A 291 -10.45 4.18 0.82
CA VAL A 291 -11.73 3.93 1.49
C VAL A 291 -11.60 2.82 2.52
N SER A 292 -10.80 1.80 2.23
CA SER A 292 -10.55 0.70 3.15
C SER A 292 -9.68 1.11 4.33
N HIS A 293 -8.70 1.98 4.11
CA HIS A 293 -7.92 2.64 5.16
C HIS A 293 -8.83 3.44 6.09
N LEU A 294 -9.73 4.28 5.54
CA LEU A 294 -10.71 5.02 6.33
C LEU A 294 -11.59 4.07 7.17
N TYR A 295 -12.16 3.05 6.53
CA TYR A 295 -13.01 2.08 7.22
C TYR A 295 -12.29 1.43 8.40
N ALA A 296 -11.04 1.03 8.18
CA ALA A 296 -10.25 0.34 9.18
C ALA A 296 -9.86 1.26 10.35
N ILE A 297 -9.64 2.55 10.11
CA ILE A 297 -9.42 3.55 11.17
C ILE A 297 -10.70 3.79 11.97
N CYS A 298 -11.85 3.95 11.29
CA CYS A 298 -13.13 4.10 11.98
C CYS A 298 -13.48 2.86 12.81
N TRP A 299 -13.17 1.67 12.31
CA TRP A 299 -13.31 0.42 13.06
C TRP A 299 -12.39 0.40 14.29
N ALA A 300 -11.12 0.79 14.16
CA ALA A 300 -10.18 0.83 15.28
C ALA A 300 -10.57 1.85 16.36
N GLU A 301 -11.08 3.02 15.96
CA GLU A 301 -11.64 4.01 16.88
C GLU A 301 -12.82 3.42 17.67
N LYS A 302 -13.75 2.73 17.00
CA LYS A 302 -14.90 2.08 17.63
C LYS A 302 -14.48 1.01 18.65
N GLU A 303 -13.50 0.19 18.31
CA GLU A 303 -13.00 -0.88 19.19
C GLU A 303 -12.04 -0.35 20.29
N GLY A 304 -11.77 0.96 20.33
CA GLY A 304 -10.86 1.58 21.29
C GLY A 304 -9.39 1.16 21.10
N VAL A 305 -9.05 0.65 19.91
CA VAL A 305 -7.71 0.18 19.57
C VAL A 305 -6.85 1.37 19.14
N ASN A 306 -6.04 1.88 20.07
CA ASN A 306 -4.93 2.82 19.87
C ASN A 306 -5.22 4.14 19.13
N VAL A 307 -6.45 4.65 19.20
CA VAL A 307 -6.74 6.05 18.87
C VAL A 307 -6.70 6.84 20.17
N LYS A 308 -5.70 7.70 20.35
CA LYS A 308 -5.69 8.66 21.47
C LYS A 308 -6.85 9.61 21.27
N THR A 309 -7.97 9.34 21.92
CA THR A 309 -9.06 10.32 22.04
C THR A 309 -8.51 11.49 22.87
N SER A 310 -8.26 12.61 22.19
CA SER A 310 -8.06 13.89 22.85
C SER A 310 -9.24 14.13 23.79
N LYS A 311 -9.03 13.97 25.10
CA LYS A 311 -10.02 14.37 26.11
C LYS A 311 -10.20 15.88 26.00
N SER A 312 -11.26 16.31 25.35
CA SER A 312 -11.80 17.65 25.56
C SER A 312 -12.16 17.78 27.03
N SER A 313 -11.59 18.79 27.66
CA SER A 313 -11.81 19.15 29.06
C SER A 313 -13.28 19.48 29.31
N SER A 314 -14.02 18.57 29.92
CA SER A 314 -15.25 18.89 30.65
C SER A 314 -14.94 18.89 32.14
N SER A 315 -14.77 20.09 32.69
CA SER A 315 -14.81 20.35 34.12
C SER A 315 -16.13 19.86 34.70
N SER A 316 -16.08 18.88 35.61
CA SER A 316 -17.16 18.64 36.55
C SER A 316 -16.57 18.30 37.91
N THR A 317 -16.67 19.28 38.79
CA THR A 317 -16.51 19.20 40.24
C THR A 317 -17.41 18.12 40.84
N SER A 318 -16.82 17.22 41.64
CA SER A 318 -17.54 16.56 42.73
C SER A 318 -16.56 16.12 43.82
N SER A 319 -16.63 16.87 44.92
CA SER A 319 -16.05 16.61 46.22
C SER A 319 -16.69 15.40 46.91
N ALA A 320 -15.90 14.48 47.45
CA ALA A 320 -16.25 13.69 48.63
C ALA A 320 -15.00 13.14 49.33
N SER A 321 -15.04 13.18 50.67
CA SER A 321 -13.93 13.12 51.61
C SER A 321 -13.38 11.72 51.94
N ALA A 322 -12.09 11.74 52.30
CA ALA A 322 -11.38 11.08 53.41
C ALA A 322 -11.70 9.62 53.80
N THR A 323 -10.65 8.80 53.83
CA THR A 323 -10.22 8.12 55.08
C THR A 323 -8.72 7.78 55.04
N THR A 324 -8.07 8.04 56.16
CA THR A 324 -6.66 7.78 56.50
C THR A 324 -6.43 6.31 56.87
N GLY A 325 -5.27 5.78 56.49
CA GLY A 325 -4.75 4.48 56.95
C GLY A 325 -3.23 4.39 56.77
N THR A 326 -2.51 4.78 57.81
CA THR A 326 -1.06 4.67 57.98
C THR A 326 -0.63 3.22 58.20
N ALA A 327 0.44 2.76 57.54
CA ALA A 327 1.35 1.77 58.12
C ALA A 327 2.72 1.82 57.42
N ALA A 328 3.75 1.93 58.26
CA ALA A 328 5.16 2.00 57.92
C ALA A 328 5.77 0.61 57.65
N GLY A 329 6.90 0.58 56.94
CA GLY A 329 7.76 -0.59 56.79
C GLY A 329 9.08 -0.21 56.13
N ALA A 330 10.11 -0.03 56.95
CA ALA A 330 11.44 0.45 56.60
C ALA A 330 12.39 -0.65 56.08
N SER A 331 13.62 -0.21 55.77
CA SER A 331 14.91 -0.93 55.54
C SER A 331 15.33 -0.95 54.05
N SER A 332 16.24 -0.10 53.58
CA SER A 332 17.67 0.14 53.90
C SER A 332 18.61 -0.69 53.02
N GLY A 333 19.49 0.01 52.29
CA GLY A 333 20.59 -0.59 51.52
C GLY A 333 21.37 0.48 50.76
N SER A 334 22.24 1.21 51.46
CA SER A 334 23.13 2.26 50.98
C SER A 334 24.39 1.74 50.29
N SER A 335 24.96 2.50 49.34
CA SER A 335 26.39 2.90 49.26
C SER A 335 26.64 3.64 47.92
N SER A 336 26.77 4.98 47.93
CA SER A 336 28.01 5.79 48.04
C SER A 336 28.90 5.73 46.79
N VAL A 337 28.81 6.70 45.86
CA VAL A 337 29.56 7.99 45.82
C VAL A 337 31.03 7.83 45.42
N THR A 338 31.43 8.46 44.32
CA THR A 338 32.68 9.24 44.22
C THR A 338 32.61 10.22 43.05
N SER A 339 32.72 11.49 43.40
CA SER A 339 32.92 12.66 42.56
C SER A 339 34.42 12.90 42.34
N LEU A 340 34.83 13.40 41.17
CA LEU A 340 36.02 14.26 41.04
C LEU A 340 35.79 15.32 39.94
N THR A 341 36.26 16.52 40.27
CA THR A 341 36.08 17.85 39.67
C THR A 341 37.38 18.40 39.07
N GLY A 342 37.28 19.37 38.15
CA GLY A 342 38.31 20.38 37.78
C GLY A 342 38.08 20.92 36.35
N SER A 343 37.54 22.14 36.12
CA SER A 343 38.18 23.49 36.04
C SER A 343 39.36 23.57 35.03
N SER A 344 39.53 24.50 34.07
CA SER A 344 39.26 25.96 33.95
C SER A 344 39.49 26.37 32.45
N SER A 345 38.67 27.22 31.80
CA SER A 345 38.79 28.68 31.52
C SER A 345 39.58 29.15 30.27
N GLU A 346 39.14 30.31 29.72
CA GLU A 346 39.65 31.18 28.61
C GLU A 346 39.09 30.91 27.19
N GLY A 347 38.60 31.85 26.37
CA GLY A 347 38.45 33.32 26.43
C GLY A 347 38.53 33.93 24.99
N GLY A 348 37.59 34.81 24.61
CA GLY A 348 37.62 35.69 23.39
C GLY A 348 36.30 35.71 22.59
N MET A 349 35.36 36.67 22.71
CA MET A 349 35.30 38.07 22.18
C MET A 349 35.56 38.15 20.66
N SER A 350 34.81 38.79 19.75
CA SER A 350 33.65 39.69 19.66
C SER A 350 33.19 39.62 18.16
N ALA A 351 32.02 40.04 17.67
CA ALA A 351 31.46 41.38 17.72
C ALA A 351 30.01 41.37 17.20
N ALA A 352 29.18 42.20 17.86
CA ALA A 352 27.87 42.62 17.41
C ALA A 352 27.99 43.89 16.55
N SER A 353 27.10 44.05 15.57
CA SER A 353 26.79 45.34 14.96
C SER A 353 25.28 45.53 14.90
N SER A 354 24.79 46.32 15.86
CA SER A 354 23.45 46.89 15.90
C SER A 354 23.37 48.13 15.03
N VAL A 355 22.33 48.24 14.19
CA VAL A 355 21.79 49.53 13.75
C VAL A 355 20.28 49.48 13.91
N SER A 356 19.76 50.46 14.63
CA SER A 356 18.37 50.60 15.05
C SER A 356 17.66 51.71 14.27
N THR A 357 16.36 51.51 14.11
CA THR A 357 15.29 52.54 14.13
C THR A 357 14.90 53.23 12.82
N ALA A 358 13.71 52.87 12.32
CA ALA A 358 12.69 53.84 11.94
C ALA A 358 11.28 53.21 12.08
N MET A 359 10.42 53.84 12.89
CA MET A 359 9.01 53.49 13.08
C MET A 359 8.19 53.90 11.85
N ALA A 360 7.28 53.04 11.41
CA ALA A 360 6.08 53.45 10.69
C ALA A 360 4.91 52.54 11.13
N GLN A 361 3.85 53.19 11.60
CA GLN A 361 2.62 52.60 12.09
C GLN A 361 1.73 52.07 10.95
N THR A 362 1.07 50.95 11.26
CA THR A 362 -0.30 50.55 10.90
C THR A 362 -0.74 50.63 9.44
N ASP A 363 -0.91 49.46 8.83
CA ASP A 363 -2.17 49.14 8.13
C ASP A 363 -2.46 47.64 8.21
N GLY A 364 -3.71 47.31 8.54
CA GLY A 364 -4.15 45.99 8.98
C GLY A 364 -4.21 44.94 7.87
N LEU A 365 -3.72 43.74 8.18
CA LEU A 365 -4.01 42.52 7.44
C LEU A 365 -4.93 41.65 8.29
N PRO A 366 -6.03 41.09 7.75
CA PRO A 366 -6.99 40.37 8.57
C PRO A 366 -6.36 39.10 9.12
N THR A 367 -6.41 38.96 10.44
CA THR A 367 -6.19 37.70 11.15
C THR A 367 -7.13 36.66 10.55
N ALA A 368 -6.61 35.74 9.75
CA ALA A 368 -7.35 34.57 9.34
C ALA A 368 -7.65 33.77 10.60
N THR A 369 -8.87 33.91 11.12
CA THR A 369 -9.47 32.96 12.04
C THR A 369 -9.37 31.59 11.39
N ILE A 370 -8.46 30.74 11.88
CA ILE A 370 -8.46 29.32 11.58
C ILE A 370 -9.76 28.79 12.17
N THR A 371 -10.80 28.72 11.36
CA THR A 371 -12.03 28.00 11.71
C THR A 371 -11.65 26.55 11.87
N GLU A 372 -11.59 26.07 13.12
CA GLU A 372 -11.48 24.64 13.40
C GLU A 372 -12.67 23.94 12.73
N VAL A 373 -12.42 23.19 11.67
CA VAL A 373 -13.46 22.43 10.97
C VAL A 373 -13.93 21.33 11.92
N SER A 374 -15.23 21.30 12.20
CA SER A 374 -15.79 20.30 13.10
C SER A 374 -15.74 18.90 12.47
N ARG A 375 -15.71 17.85 13.30
CA ARG A 375 -15.79 16.46 12.81
C ARG A 375 -17.05 16.23 11.98
N ALA A 376 -18.18 16.80 12.40
CA ALA A 376 -19.45 16.68 11.70
C ALA A 376 -19.39 17.29 10.29
N ASP A 377 -18.72 18.44 10.14
CA ASP A 377 -18.53 19.08 8.83
C ASP A 377 -17.63 18.23 7.92
N LEU A 378 -16.56 17.65 8.46
CA LEU A 378 -15.68 16.73 7.72
C LEU A 378 -16.44 15.47 7.27
N THR A 379 -17.25 14.87 8.14
CA THR A 379 -18.07 13.70 7.79
C THR A 379 -19.08 14.03 6.70
N LYS A 380 -19.74 15.20 6.78
CA LYS A 380 -20.68 15.63 5.74
C LYS A 380 -19.98 15.88 4.41
N ALA A 381 -18.83 16.56 4.43
CA ALA A 381 -18.02 16.78 3.23
C ALA A 381 -17.54 15.46 2.61
N LEU A 382 -17.13 14.51 3.45
CA LEU A 382 -16.72 13.18 3.03
C LEU A 382 -17.85 12.40 2.35
N ILE A 383 -19.07 12.43 2.92
CA ILE A 383 -20.24 11.79 2.30
C ILE A 383 -20.50 12.35 0.90
N ASN A 384 -20.48 13.68 0.76
CA ASN A 384 -20.67 14.33 -0.54
C ASN A 384 -19.56 13.93 -1.53
N ALA A 385 -18.29 14.00 -1.12
CA ALA A 385 -17.17 13.61 -1.97
C ALA A 385 -17.23 12.13 -2.37
N LEU A 386 -17.69 11.24 -1.48
CA LEU A 386 -17.92 9.83 -1.80
C LEU A 386 -19.04 9.66 -2.84
N LEU A 387 -20.13 10.42 -2.73
CA LEU A 387 -21.21 10.38 -3.72
C LEU A 387 -20.73 10.86 -5.09
N ASP A 388 -19.94 11.93 -5.14
CA ASP A 388 -19.36 12.45 -6.39
C ASP A 388 -18.42 11.42 -7.04
N VAL A 389 -17.53 10.82 -6.25
CA VAL A 389 -16.62 9.78 -6.74
C VAL A 389 -17.38 8.52 -7.18
N LEU A 390 -18.44 8.13 -6.46
CA LEU A 390 -19.31 7.04 -6.85
C LEU A 390 -20.00 7.31 -8.19
N GLU A 391 -20.41 8.55 -8.44
CA GLU A 391 -21.04 8.95 -9.70
C GLU A 391 -20.04 8.88 -10.88
N ILE A 392 -18.82 9.37 -10.67
CA ILE A 392 -17.73 9.29 -11.67
C ILE A 392 -17.40 7.82 -11.99
N LEU A 393 -17.25 6.99 -10.96
CA LEU A 393 -17.03 5.55 -11.14
C LEU A 393 -18.21 4.89 -11.83
N ARG A 394 -19.43 5.28 -11.47
CA ARG A 394 -20.66 4.78 -12.09
C ARG A 394 -20.66 5.08 -13.59
N GLU A 395 -20.36 6.30 -13.99
CA GLU A 395 -20.25 6.69 -15.40
C GLU A 395 -19.17 5.88 -16.14
N ALA A 396 -17.96 5.81 -15.59
CA ALA A 396 -16.85 5.06 -16.17
C ALA A 396 -17.17 3.56 -16.32
N THR A 397 -17.81 3.00 -15.29
CA THR A 397 -18.26 1.60 -15.30
C THR A 397 -19.37 1.40 -16.34
N TYR A 398 -20.33 2.31 -16.48
CA TYR A 398 -21.39 2.18 -17.50
C TYR A 398 -20.84 2.23 -18.92
N LYS A 399 -19.96 3.20 -19.21
CA LYS A 399 -19.30 3.32 -20.53
C LYS A 399 -18.57 2.03 -20.91
N THR A 400 -17.84 1.44 -19.96
CA THR A 400 -17.09 0.20 -20.19
C THR A 400 -17.98 -1.04 -20.21
N MET A 401 -19.02 -1.13 -19.35
CA MET A 401 -20.02 -2.20 -19.37
C MET A 401 -20.75 -2.27 -20.72
N PHE A 402 -21.12 -1.11 -21.29
CA PHE A 402 -21.81 -1.06 -22.59
C PHE A 402 -20.97 -1.62 -23.73
N GLN A 403 -19.64 -1.47 -23.67
CA GLN A 403 -18.72 -2.03 -24.66
C GLN A 403 -18.59 -3.57 -24.59
N ASN A 404 -18.96 -4.19 -23.46
CA ASN A 404 -18.87 -5.64 -23.26
C ASN A 404 -20.16 -6.39 -23.60
N LEU A 405 -21.27 -5.68 -23.81
CA LEU A 405 -22.53 -6.30 -24.20
C LEU A 405 -22.64 -6.37 -25.73
N SER A 406 -23.44 -7.32 -26.22
CA SER A 406 -23.72 -7.51 -27.65
C SER A 406 -24.51 -6.36 -28.29
N GLY A 407 -24.91 -5.36 -27.50
CA GLY A 407 -25.72 -4.20 -27.93
C GLY A 407 -27.22 -4.46 -27.98
N GLN A 408 -27.67 -5.67 -27.63
CA GLN A 408 -29.09 -6.05 -27.66
C GLN A 408 -29.91 -5.49 -26.48
N ILE A 409 -29.24 -5.11 -25.38
CA ILE A 409 -29.89 -4.59 -24.18
C ILE A 409 -29.88 -3.06 -24.21
N PRO A 410 -31.06 -2.39 -24.18
CA PRO A 410 -31.15 -0.95 -24.06
C PRO A 410 -30.40 -0.44 -22.83
N ALA A 411 -29.62 0.65 -22.98
CA ALA A 411 -28.80 1.22 -21.90
C ALA A 411 -29.59 1.51 -20.62
N CYS A 412 -30.85 1.96 -20.75
CA CYS A 412 -31.74 2.28 -19.63
C CYS A 412 -32.16 1.06 -18.80
N LEU A 413 -32.07 -0.16 -19.35
CA LEU A 413 -32.47 -1.38 -18.66
C LEU A 413 -31.31 -2.05 -17.90
N ILE A 414 -30.07 -1.65 -18.17
CA ILE A 414 -28.87 -2.29 -17.58
C ILE A 414 -28.84 -2.12 -16.05
N GLU A 415 -29.06 -0.91 -15.53
CA GLU A 415 -29.03 -0.67 -14.08
C GLU A 415 -30.15 -1.41 -13.33
N PRO A 416 -31.41 -1.38 -13.78
CA PRO A 416 -32.46 -2.24 -13.25
C PRO A 416 -32.14 -3.73 -13.34
N LEU A 417 -31.61 -4.21 -14.46
CA LEU A 417 -31.28 -5.63 -14.64
C LEU A 417 -30.16 -6.10 -13.71
N ILE A 418 -29.11 -5.29 -13.51
CA ILE A 418 -28.06 -5.56 -12.52
C ILE A 418 -28.65 -5.60 -11.10
N ALA A 419 -29.50 -4.63 -10.76
CA ALA A 419 -30.13 -4.56 -9.44
C ALA A 419 -31.07 -5.74 -9.17
N ILE A 420 -31.90 -6.10 -10.15
CA ILE A 420 -32.84 -7.23 -10.09
C ILE A 420 -32.07 -8.54 -10.02
N ALA A 421 -31.06 -8.73 -10.88
CA ALA A 421 -30.21 -9.90 -10.84
C ALA A 421 -29.52 -10.01 -9.48
N GLY A 422 -28.91 -8.95 -8.97
CA GLY A 422 -28.20 -8.93 -7.69
C GLY A 422 -29.06 -8.94 -6.42
N SER A 423 -30.37 -8.70 -6.53
CA SER A 423 -31.23 -8.62 -5.35
C SER A 423 -31.44 -10.00 -4.70
N LYS A 424 -31.28 -10.07 -3.37
CA LYS A 424 -31.72 -11.21 -2.54
C LYS A 424 -33.19 -11.06 -2.11
N ASN A 425 -33.95 -10.23 -2.81
CA ASN A 425 -35.27 -9.80 -2.36
C ASN A 425 -36.27 -10.96 -2.48
N GLN A 426 -36.85 -11.38 -1.35
CA GLN A 426 -37.74 -12.54 -1.24
C GLN A 426 -39.11 -12.32 -1.89
N PHE A 427 -39.49 -11.06 -2.18
CA PHE A 427 -40.84 -10.73 -2.66
C PHE A 427 -41.06 -10.95 -4.16
N CYS A 428 -40.01 -11.03 -4.98
CA CYS A 428 -40.12 -11.16 -6.45
C CYS A 428 -39.05 -12.07 -7.12
N PRO A 429 -38.75 -13.27 -6.59
CA PRO A 429 -37.77 -14.17 -7.21
C PRO A 429 -38.20 -14.64 -8.61
N GLU A 430 -39.50 -14.91 -8.82
CA GLU A 430 -40.06 -15.31 -10.12
C GLU A 430 -39.83 -14.26 -11.20
N LEU A 431 -40.10 -12.98 -10.90
CA LEU A 431 -39.95 -11.86 -11.84
C LEU A 431 -38.48 -11.65 -12.22
N ALA A 432 -37.58 -11.73 -11.24
CA ALA A 432 -36.15 -11.65 -11.49
C ALA A 432 -35.69 -12.79 -12.39
N GLN A 433 -36.16 -14.01 -12.14
CA GLN A 433 -35.80 -15.20 -12.92
C GLN A 433 -36.37 -15.16 -14.35
N GLN A 434 -37.58 -14.63 -14.54
CA GLN A 434 -38.17 -14.41 -15.86
C GLN A 434 -37.46 -13.29 -16.65
N LEU A 435 -37.10 -12.18 -16.01
CA LEU A 435 -36.33 -11.12 -16.69
C LEU A 435 -34.93 -11.58 -17.09
N ILE A 436 -34.28 -12.39 -16.25
CA ILE A 436 -32.98 -13.00 -16.56
C ILE A 436 -33.11 -14.04 -17.69
N SER A 437 -34.23 -14.75 -17.79
CA SER A 437 -34.44 -15.74 -18.87
C SER A 437 -34.65 -15.10 -20.24
N CYS A 438 -35.08 -13.84 -20.29
CA CYS A 438 -35.15 -13.04 -21.52
C CYS A 438 -33.76 -12.64 -22.06
N ILE A 439 -32.72 -12.67 -21.23
CA ILE A 439 -31.35 -12.40 -21.67
C ILE A 439 -30.75 -13.72 -22.19
N THR A 440 -30.09 -13.67 -23.35
CA THR A 440 -29.54 -14.86 -24.01
C THR A 440 -28.04 -14.71 -24.29
N GLY A 441 -27.36 -15.85 -24.47
CA GLY A 441 -25.97 -15.90 -24.89
C GLY A 441 -25.01 -15.20 -23.91
N HIS A 442 -24.01 -14.51 -24.48
CA HIS A 442 -22.92 -13.85 -23.75
C HIS A 442 -23.41 -12.81 -22.73
N ASP A 443 -24.42 -12.01 -23.09
CA ASP A 443 -24.93 -10.93 -22.23
C ASP A 443 -25.51 -11.48 -20.91
N LYS A 444 -26.09 -12.69 -20.94
CA LYS A 444 -26.62 -13.35 -19.76
C LYS A 444 -25.50 -13.71 -18.79
N ASP A 445 -24.41 -14.29 -19.28
CA ASP A 445 -23.27 -14.68 -18.46
C ASP A 445 -22.56 -13.44 -17.88
N VAL A 446 -22.42 -12.38 -18.67
CA VAL A 446 -21.84 -11.11 -18.22
C VAL A 446 -22.65 -10.49 -17.08
N ILE A 447 -23.97 -10.35 -17.23
CA ILE A 447 -24.84 -9.71 -16.22
C ILE A 447 -25.01 -10.59 -14.97
N THR A 448 -25.18 -11.91 -15.15
CA THR A 448 -25.53 -12.79 -14.03
C THR A 448 -24.33 -13.37 -13.30
N VAL A 449 -23.16 -13.45 -13.94
CA VAL A 449 -21.95 -14.07 -13.37
C VAL A 449 -20.81 -13.07 -13.26
N GLU A 450 -20.42 -12.41 -14.35
CA GLU A 450 -19.20 -11.59 -14.37
C GLU A 450 -19.33 -10.32 -13.53
N TRP A 451 -20.43 -9.57 -13.70
CA TRP A 451 -20.67 -8.32 -12.96
C TRP A 451 -21.08 -8.51 -11.51
N ARG A 452 -21.31 -9.75 -11.07
CA ARG A 452 -21.65 -10.09 -9.67
C ARG A 452 -20.47 -10.57 -8.84
N LYS A 453 -19.32 -10.84 -9.46
CA LYS A 453 -18.12 -11.21 -8.71
C LYS A 453 -17.64 -10.01 -7.90
N SER A 454 -17.38 -10.20 -6.61
CA SER A 454 -16.62 -9.27 -5.79
C SER A 454 -15.12 -9.56 -5.92
N LEU A 455 -14.28 -8.66 -5.42
CA LEU A 455 -12.86 -8.97 -5.24
C LEU A 455 -12.74 -10.20 -4.33
N SER A 456 -11.94 -11.17 -4.76
CA SER A 456 -11.72 -12.43 -4.02
C SER A 456 -10.93 -12.15 -2.74
N GLY A 457 -11.32 -12.73 -1.60
CA GLY A 457 -10.58 -12.61 -0.33
C GLY A 457 -10.76 -11.29 0.43
N VAL A 458 -11.69 -10.43 -0.01
CA VAL A 458 -12.04 -9.17 0.68
C VAL A 458 -13.30 -9.41 1.53
N GLY A 459 -13.16 -10.17 2.62
CA GLY A 459 -14.22 -10.41 3.61
C GLY A 459 -14.01 -9.61 4.90
N GLU A 460 -15.10 -9.36 5.63
CA GLU A 460 -15.08 -8.84 7.02
C GLU A 460 -14.46 -9.83 8.02
N GLU A 461 -14.16 -11.06 7.58
CA GLU A 461 -13.45 -12.10 8.32
C GLU A 461 -12.06 -11.69 8.83
N ASN A 462 -11.46 -10.66 8.20
CA ASN A 462 -10.21 -10.04 8.67
C ASN A 462 -10.39 -9.28 10.00
N PHE A 463 -11.61 -8.89 10.36
CA PHE A 463 -11.92 -8.13 11.59
C PHE A 463 -12.41 -9.06 12.71
N THR A 464 -11.67 -10.14 12.96
CA THR A 464 -11.88 -11.03 14.11
C THR A 464 -10.81 -10.80 15.19
N SER A 465 -11.22 -10.94 16.45
CA SER A 465 -10.62 -10.38 17.68
C SER A 465 -9.09 -10.41 17.85
N GLY A 466 -8.53 -9.29 18.31
CA GLY A 466 -7.26 -9.21 19.05
C GLY A 466 -6.02 -8.69 18.32
N SER A 467 -6.08 -8.51 16.99
CA SER A 467 -4.99 -7.88 16.20
C SER A 467 -5.50 -6.62 15.49
N PHE A 468 -4.59 -5.78 14.97
CA PHE A 468 -4.93 -4.64 14.12
C PHE A 468 -4.84 -5.09 12.65
N PRO A 469 -5.90 -5.68 12.07
CA PRO A 469 -5.86 -6.31 10.75
C PRO A 469 -5.78 -5.28 9.61
N VAL A 470 -5.63 -3.99 9.91
CA VAL A 470 -5.76 -2.87 8.97
C VAL A 470 -4.71 -2.91 7.88
N GLU A 471 -3.46 -3.21 8.25
CA GLU A 471 -2.39 -3.41 7.27
C GLU A 471 -2.71 -4.61 6.39
N VAL A 472 -3.02 -5.77 7.00
CA VAL A 472 -3.35 -7.01 6.28
C VAL A 472 -4.52 -6.79 5.31
N HIS A 473 -5.58 -6.13 5.77
CA HIS A 473 -6.77 -5.83 4.97
C HIS A 473 -6.43 -4.95 3.75
N THR A 474 -5.69 -3.86 3.97
CA THR A 474 -5.28 -2.95 2.88
C THR A 474 -4.38 -3.67 1.88
N LEU A 475 -3.47 -4.52 2.35
CA LEU A 475 -2.61 -5.34 1.50
C LEU A 475 -3.40 -6.38 0.70
N SER A 476 -4.34 -7.07 1.33
CA SER A 476 -5.20 -8.06 0.66
C SER A 476 -6.04 -7.43 -0.44
N ILE A 477 -6.51 -6.18 -0.28
CA ILE A 477 -7.23 -5.46 -1.34
C ILE A 477 -6.32 -5.19 -2.53
N ILE A 478 -5.11 -4.66 -2.30
CA ILE A 478 -4.14 -4.41 -3.36
C ILE A 478 -3.81 -5.71 -4.10
N GLU A 479 -3.55 -6.80 -3.36
CA GLU A 479 -3.29 -8.12 -3.93
C GLU A 479 -4.49 -8.68 -4.71
N ALA A 480 -5.72 -8.46 -4.23
CA ALA A 480 -6.93 -8.89 -4.92
C ALA A 480 -7.10 -8.19 -6.28
N HIS A 481 -6.88 -6.87 -6.34
CA HIS A 481 -6.89 -6.11 -7.60
C HIS A 481 -5.87 -6.66 -8.59
N LEU A 482 -4.62 -6.89 -8.15
CA LEU A 482 -3.57 -7.42 -9.02
C LEU A 482 -3.86 -8.84 -9.48
N THR A 483 -4.37 -9.68 -8.58
CA THR A 483 -4.76 -11.06 -8.89
C THR A 483 -5.81 -11.07 -9.99
N GLU A 484 -6.80 -10.18 -9.91
CA GLU A 484 -7.87 -10.03 -10.90
C GLU A 484 -7.37 -9.60 -12.28
N THR A 485 -6.38 -8.69 -12.36
CA THR A 485 -5.79 -8.27 -13.65
C THR A 485 -5.23 -9.43 -14.46
N SER A 486 -4.85 -10.52 -13.78
CA SER A 486 -4.30 -11.73 -14.39
C SER A 486 -5.31 -12.89 -14.47
N GLU A 487 -6.58 -12.67 -14.11
CA GLU A 487 -7.65 -13.69 -14.17
C GLU A 487 -8.68 -13.47 -15.26
N THR A 488 -8.83 -12.23 -15.72
CA THR A 488 -9.88 -11.85 -16.65
C THR A 488 -9.29 -11.35 -17.97
N ILE A 489 -9.89 -11.78 -19.09
CA ILE A 489 -9.50 -11.33 -20.44
C ILE A 489 -9.92 -9.86 -20.65
N CYS A 490 -10.87 -9.36 -19.85
CA CYS A 490 -11.38 -8.01 -19.95
C CYS A 490 -10.84 -7.14 -18.79
N PRO A 491 -10.37 -5.90 -19.04
CA PRO A 491 -9.91 -4.96 -18.00
C PRO A 491 -11.03 -4.29 -17.20
N THR A 492 -12.26 -4.41 -17.67
CA THR A 492 -13.48 -3.80 -17.11
C THR A 492 -13.91 -4.28 -15.72
N PRO A 493 -13.66 -5.53 -15.27
CA PRO A 493 -14.29 -6.05 -14.08
C PRO A 493 -13.75 -5.37 -12.81
N SER A 494 -12.50 -4.90 -12.76
CA SER A 494 -11.98 -4.15 -11.59
C SER A 494 -12.81 -2.89 -11.26
N CYS A 495 -13.32 -2.16 -12.27
CA CYS A 495 -14.24 -1.03 -12.06
C CYS A 495 -15.61 -1.50 -11.55
N CYS A 496 -16.16 -2.57 -12.14
CA CYS A 496 -17.43 -3.16 -11.74
C CYS A 496 -17.40 -3.68 -10.30
N ARG A 497 -16.31 -4.38 -9.92
CA ARG A 497 -16.11 -4.92 -8.58
C ARG A 497 -15.88 -3.81 -7.57
N LEU A 498 -15.16 -2.75 -7.93
CA LEU A 498 -15.00 -1.56 -7.08
C LEU A 498 -16.36 -0.87 -6.84
N LYS A 499 -17.18 -0.66 -7.88
CA LYS A 499 -18.54 -0.12 -7.74
C LYS A 499 -19.36 -0.97 -6.76
N HIS A 500 -19.25 -2.30 -6.83
CA HIS A 500 -19.97 -3.21 -5.94
C HIS A 500 -19.40 -3.20 -4.50
N SER A 501 -18.07 -3.17 -4.33
CA SER A 501 -17.39 -3.04 -3.03
C SER A 501 -17.69 -1.72 -2.34
N LEU A 502 -17.71 -0.59 -3.08
CA LEU A 502 -18.09 0.70 -2.55
C LEU A 502 -19.60 0.79 -2.29
N LYS A 503 -20.46 0.12 -3.07
CA LYS A 503 -21.91 0.11 -2.84
C LYS A 503 -22.29 -0.74 -1.63
N LEU A 504 -21.72 -1.93 -1.48
CA LEU A 504 -21.90 -2.80 -0.31
C LEU A 504 -21.22 -2.22 0.94
N GLY A 505 -19.98 -1.75 0.76
CA GLY A 505 -19.20 -1.08 1.80
C GLY A 505 -19.92 0.17 2.30
N ASN A 506 -20.34 1.09 1.44
CA ASN A 506 -20.93 2.35 1.90
C ASN A 506 -22.37 2.20 2.42
N GLN A 507 -23.19 1.28 1.91
CA GLN A 507 -24.49 1.03 2.55
C GLN A 507 -24.34 0.50 3.98
N SER A 508 -23.36 -0.37 4.27
CA SER A 508 -23.17 -0.89 5.63
C SER A 508 -22.30 0.02 6.51
N ARG A 509 -21.35 0.76 5.92
CA ARG A 509 -20.30 1.54 6.62
C ARG A 509 -20.64 3.02 6.76
N VAL A 510 -21.42 3.61 5.84
CA VAL A 510 -21.83 5.03 5.89
C VAL A 510 -23.18 5.20 6.58
N LEU A 511 -24.11 4.23 6.49
CA LEU A 511 -25.37 4.31 7.24
C LEU A 511 -25.19 4.17 8.76
N HIS A 512 -24.09 3.56 9.22
CA HIS A 512 -23.73 3.48 10.64
C HIS A 512 -22.78 4.58 11.12
N ALA A 513 -22.17 5.37 10.23
CA ALA A 513 -21.25 6.44 10.62
C ALA A 513 -21.90 7.69 11.27
N PRO A 514 -23.17 8.07 10.98
CA PRO A 514 -23.82 9.20 11.63
C PRO A 514 -24.64 8.84 12.90
N GLU A 515 -24.77 7.56 13.24
CA GLU A 515 -25.38 7.09 14.51
C GLU A 515 -24.33 6.60 15.54
N LEU A 516 -23.04 6.84 15.30
CA LEU A 516 -21.90 6.49 16.18
C LEU A 516 -21.15 7.74 16.66
#